data_AF-A0A954S228-F1
#
_entry.id   AF-A0A954S228-F1
#
_cell.length_a   1.000
_cell.length_b   1.000
_cell.length_c   1.000
_cell.angle_alpha   90.00
_cell.angle_beta   90.00
_cell.angle_gamma   90.00
#
_symmetry.space_group_name_H-M   'P 1'
#
loop_
_entity.id
_entity.type
_entity.pdbx_description
1 polymer ?
#
loop_
_entity_poly.entity_id
_entity_poly.type
_entity_poly.pdbx_seq_one_letter_code
_entity_poly.pdbx_strand_id
1 'polypeptide(L)'
;MTPRITTLLVTLTCIAGCGGDHAAELDHLVNTVWMEDFPHEDAVAFLESGGTHYDTKYGDFEDVDREYVVPLLKQINDVTGVPALAFIDEDLNWAWALIVRVSDEGAARSRVQSLIADAEAEYPGVIEAEWGRTTLRISFVDESEHQSQDEPVE
;
A
#
# COMPACT_ATOMS: atom_id res chain seq x y z
N MET A 1 20.44 -38.10 -57.01
CA MET A 1 21.70 -37.43 -56.64
C MET A 1 21.43 -35.94 -56.44
N THR A 2 21.22 -35.53 -55.19
CA THR A 2 21.58 -34.25 -54.53
C THR A 2 20.72 -34.13 -53.25
N PRO A 3 21.29 -34.31 -52.05
CA PRO A 3 20.57 -34.01 -50.82
C PRO A 3 20.60 -32.50 -50.56
N ARG A 4 19.42 -31.90 -50.34
CA ARG A 4 19.29 -30.53 -49.83
C ARG A 4 19.60 -30.56 -48.33
N ILE A 5 20.66 -29.87 -47.94
CA ILE A 5 21.07 -29.67 -46.55
C ILE A 5 20.11 -28.62 -45.96
N THR A 6 19.18 -29.08 -45.13
CA THR A 6 18.31 -28.22 -44.34
C THR A 6 19.08 -27.78 -43.10
N THR A 7 19.65 -26.58 -43.14
CA THR A 7 20.26 -25.92 -41.98
C THR A 7 19.16 -25.60 -40.98
N LEU A 8 19.11 -26.35 -39.87
CA LEU A 8 18.24 -26.10 -38.73
C LEU A 8 18.79 -24.89 -37.97
N LEU A 9 18.16 -23.72 -38.18
CA LEU A 9 18.41 -22.51 -37.41
C LEU A 9 17.81 -22.71 -36.01
N VAL A 10 18.65 -23.02 -35.03
CA VAL A 10 18.26 -23.01 -33.61
C VAL A 10 18.20 -21.55 -33.17
N THR A 11 17.03 -20.94 -33.28
CA THR A 11 16.73 -19.68 -32.60
C THR A 11 16.70 -19.93 -31.11
N LEU A 12 17.75 -19.46 -30.44
CA LEU A 12 17.85 -19.33 -29.00
C LEU A 12 16.79 -18.34 -28.53
N THR A 13 15.65 -18.85 -28.06
CA THR A 13 14.62 -18.02 -27.41
C THR A 13 15.16 -17.63 -26.04
N CYS A 14 15.80 -16.46 -25.96
CA CYS A 14 16.04 -15.79 -24.70
C CYS A 14 14.67 -15.43 -24.10
N ILE A 15 14.18 -16.28 -23.20
CA ILE A 15 13.09 -15.95 -22.30
C ILE A 15 13.67 -14.93 -21.31
N ALA A 16 13.67 -13.66 -21.70
CA ALA A 16 13.85 -12.56 -20.77
C ALA A 16 12.65 -12.55 -19.82
N GLY A 17 12.91 -12.45 -18.52
CA GLY A 17 11.94 -12.68 -17.46
C GLY A 17 10.68 -11.81 -17.55
N CYS A 18 9.52 -12.44 -17.41
CA CYS A 18 8.27 -11.80 -17.08
C CYS A 18 8.23 -11.56 -15.55
N GLY A 19 8.95 -10.56 -15.06
CA GLY A 19 8.70 -9.99 -13.73
C GLY A 19 7.73 -8.82 -13.92
N GLY A 20 6.49 -8.95 -13.45
CA GLY A 20 5.50 -7.87 -13.52
C GLY A 20 5.95 -6.66 -12.69
N ASP A 21 5.67 -5.45 -13.17
CA ASP A 21 5.95 -4.22 -12.41
C ASP A 21 4.85 -4.02 -11.36
N HIS A 22 5.11 -4.50 -10.14
CA HIS A 22 4.14 -4.47 -9.03
C HIS A 22 3.77 -3.04 -8.64
N ALA A 23 4.72 -2.10 -8.76
CA ALA A 23 4.45 -0.69 -8.48
C ALA A 23 3.48 -0.07 -9.51
N ALA A 24 3.57 -0.49 -10.77
CA ALA A 24 2.61 -0.11 -11.80
C ALA A 24 1.24 -0.78 -11.60
N GLU A 25 1.21 -1.99 -11.04
CA GLU A 25 -0.02 -2.72 -10.74
C GLU A 25 -0.83 -2.04 -9.63
N LEU A 26 -0.20 -1.66 -8.52
CA LEU A 26 -0.88 -0.92 -7.45
C LEU A 26 -1.44 0.41 -7.98
N ASP A 27 -0.63 1.16 -8.72
CA ASP A 27 -1.08 2.41 -9.34
C ASP A 27 -2.27 2.18 -10.27
N HIS A 28 -2.25 1.10 -11.08
CA HIS A 28 -3.36 0.77 -11.94
C HIS A 28 -4.62 0.46 -11.12
N LEU A 29 -4.52 -0.48 -10.19
CA LEU A 29 -5.63 -0.94 -9.36
C LEU A 29 -6.34 0.22 -8.65
N VAL A 30 -5.56 1.12 -8.03
CA VAL A 30 -6.11 2.29 -7.35
C VAL A 30 -6.79 3.23 -8.35
N ASN A 31 -6.13 3.54 -9.46
CA ASN A 31 -6.62 4.54 -10.42
C ASN A 31 -7.83 4.10 -11.25
N THR A 32 -7.96 2.80 -11.56
CA THR A 32 -8.96 2.31 -12.50
C THR A 32 -10.08 1.52 -11.84
N VAL A 33 -9.78 0.82 -10.75
CA VAL A 33 -10.79 0.01 -10.05
C VAL A 33 -11.25 0.78 -8.82
N TRP A 34 -10.33 1.13 -7.93
CA TRP A 34 -10.77 1.57 -6.61
C TRP A 34 -11.45 2.93 -6.61
N MET A 35 -10.86 3.91 -7.30
CA MET A 35 -11.44 5.25 -7.40
C MET A 35 -12.80 5.29 -8.11
N GLU A 36 -13.11 4.30 -8.96
CA GLU A 36 -14.38 4.23 -9.69
C GLU A 36 -15.44 3.42 -8.94
N ASP A 37 -15.05 2.30 -8.34
CA ASP A 37 -15.98 1.29 -7.83
C ASP A 37 -16.24 1.37 -6.32
N PHE A 38 -15.38 2.04 -5.54
CA PHE A 38 -15.47 2.05 -4.08
C PHE A 38 -15.69 3.46 -3.48
N PRO A 39 -16.56 3.58 -2.47
CA PRO A 39 -16.68 4.80 -1.67
C PRO A 39 -15.34 5.20 -1.06
N HIS A 40 -15.02 6.49 -1.12
CA HIS A 40 -13.81 7.03 -0.56
C HIS A 40 -13.96 8.49 -0.15
N GLU A 41 -13.21 8.90 0.85
CA GLU A 41 -13.19 10.28 1.35
C GLU A 41 -11.83 10.65 1.97
N ASP A 42 -11.72 11.88 2.49
CA ASP A 42 -10.53 12.33 3.22
C ASP A 42 -10.29 11.44 4.45
N ALA A 43 -9.16 10.74 4.47
CA ALA A 43 -8.86 9.76 5.51
C ALA A 43 -8.76 10.39 6.90
N VAL A 44 -8.19 11.59 7.01
CA VAL A 44 -8.02 12.27 8.29
C VAL A 44 -9.39 12.66 8.83
N ALA A 45 -10.23 13.26 8.00
CA ALA A 45 -11.58 13.66 8.39
C ALA A 45 -12.45 12.46 8.79
N PHE A 46 -12.38 11.36 8.02
CA PHE A 46 -13.10 10.13 8.33
C PHE A 46 -12.72 9.59 9.72
N LEU A 47 -11.42 9.39 9.97
CA LEU A 47 -10.94 8.83 11.23
C LEU A 47 -11.20 9.77 12.42
N GLU A 48 -11.08 11.09 12.24
CA GLU A 48 -11.42 12.06 13.28
C GLU A 48 -12.92 12.13 13.59
N SER A 49 -13.77 11.77 12.63
CA SER A 49 -15.23 11.70 12.82
C SER A 49 -15.72 10.43 13.52
N GLY A 50 -14.81 9.49 13.80
CA GLY A 50 -15.10 8.21 14.45
C GLY A 50 -15.12 7.00 13.52
N GLY A 51 -14.74 7.17 12.25
CA GLY A 51 -14.36 6.05 11.39
C GLY A 51 -13.14 5.31 11.92
N THR A 52 -13.01 4.03 11.58
CA THR A 52 -11.86 3.20 11.98
C THR A 52 -11.09 2.68 10.77
N HIS A 53 -9.81 2.38 10.92
CA HIS A 53 -9.00 1.65 9.95
C HIS A 53 -8.38 0.41 10.59
N TYR A 54 -7.87 0.54 11.81
CA TYR A 54 -7.40 -0.60 12.59
C TYR A 54 -8.57 -1.46 13.08
N ASP A 55 -8.56 -2.75 12.77
CA ASP A 55 -9.61 -3.66 13.23
C ASP A 55 -9.43 -4.01 14.72
N THR A 56 -10.08 -3.21 15.57
CA THR A 56 -10.15 -3.45 17.02
C THR A 56 -10.76 -4.80 17.42
N LYS A 57 -11.33 -5.57 16.48
CA LYS A 57 -11.89 -6.90 16.78
C LYS A 57 -10.81 -7.94 17.09
N TYR A 58 -9.54 -7.63 16.82
CA TYR A 58 -8.41 -8.57 16.96
C TYR A 58 -7.27 -8.10 17.87
N GLY A 59 -7.33 -6.91 18.50
CA GLY A 59 -6.23 -6.39 19.32
C GLY A 59 -6.64 -5.53 20.53
N ASP A 60 -5.71 -5.36 21.47
CA ASP A 60 -5.88 -4.61 22.74
C ASP A 60 -5.67 -3.09 22.58
N PHE A 61 -5.39 -2.59 21.37
CA PHE A 61 -5.10 -1.19 21.13
C PHE A 61 -6.37 -0.39 20.80
N GLU A 62 -7.12 -0.03 21.84
CA GLU A 62 -8.11 1.04 21.74
C GLU A 62 -7.39 2.33 21.28
N ASP A 63 -7.90 3.01 20.24
CA ASP A 63 -7.40 4.28 19.71
C ASP A 63 -6.15 4.29 18.79
N VAL A 64 -5.71 3.17 18.20
CA VAL A 64 -4.59 3.17 17.20
C VAL A 64 -4.76 4.24 16.12
N ASP A 65 -5.97 4.34 15.58
CA ASP A 65 -6.27 5.28 14.51
C ASP A 65 -6.03 6.74 14.94
N ARG A 66 -6.39 7.08 16.17
CA ARG A 66 -6.23 8.44 16.70
C ARG A 66 -4.80 8.73 17.14
N GLU A 67 -4.13 7.75 17.74
CA GLU A 67 -2.81 7.91 18.33
C GLU A 67 -1.68 7.85 17.29
N TYR A 68 -1.80 6.99 16.28
CA TYR A 68 -0.72 6.71 15.33
C TYR A 68 -1.10 7.02 13.88
N VAL A 69 -2.26 6.58 13.42
CA VAL A 69 -2.65 6.70 12.00
C VAL A 69 -2.88 8.15 11.61
N VAL A 70 -3.78 8.85 12.32
CA VAL A 70 -4.13 10.25 12.03
C VAL A 70 -2.91 11.17 12.07
N PRO A 71 -2.04 11.14 13.11
CA PRO A 71 -0.83 11.96 13.13
C PRO A 71 0.12 11.70 11.96
N LEU A 72 0.31 10.43 11.56
CA LEU A 72 1.14 10.10 10.40
C LEU A 72 0.53 10.65 9.10
N LEU A 73 -0.77 10.42 8.87
CA LEU A 73 -1.45 10.89 7.67
C LEU A 73 -1.42 12.43 7.55
N LYS A 74 -1.57 13.17 8.66
CA LYS A 74 -1.44 14.64 8.65
C LYS A 74 -0.05 15.09 8.20
N GLN A 75 1.00 14.48 8.74
CA GLN A 75 2.39 14.81 8.36
C GLN A 75 2.66 14.47 6.88
N ILE A 76 2.12 13.35 6.40
CA ILE A 76 2.23 12.96 4.99
C ILE A 76 1.46 13.93 4.09
N ASN A 77 0.26 14.34 4.47
CA ASN A 77 -0.53 15.34 3.74
C ASN A 77 0.21 16.68 3.64
N ASP A 78 0.87 17.11 4.72
CA ASP A 78 1.68 18.34 4.73
C ASP A 78 2.88 18.25 3.77
N VAL A 79 3.53 17.08 3.67
CA VAL A 79 4.67 16.86 2.76
C VAL A 79 4.23 16.76 1.30
N THR A 80 3.12 16.08 1.03
CA THR A 80 2.63 15.80 -0.33
C THR A 80 1.76 16.92 -0.89
N GLY A 81 1.14 17.72 -0.03
CA GLY A 81 0.16 18.75 -0.39
C GLY A 81 -1.17 18.19 -0.87
N VAL A 82 -1.41 16.88 -0.70
CA VAL A 82 -2.63 16.19 -1.15
C VAL A 82 -3.17 15.37 0.03
N PRO A 83 -4.50 15.40 0.28
CA PRO A 83 -5.08 14.55 1.30
C PRO A 83 -4.94 13.05 0.98
N ALA A 84 -4.60 12.27 1.99
CA ALA A 84 -4.79 10.83 2.01
C ALA A 84 -6.28 10.49 1.86
N LEU A 85 -6.57 9.42 1.15
CA LEU A 85 -7.92 8.89 0.93
C LEU A 85 -8.13 7.63 1.77
N ALA A 86 -9.28 7.55 2.42
CA ALA A 86 -9.79 6.33 3.03
C ALA A 86 -10.79 5.71 2.06
N PHE A 87 -10.58 4.45 1.71
CA PHE A 87 -11.58 3.65 1.01
C PHE A 87 -12.42 2.92 2.04
N ILE A 88 -13.73 3.16 2.02
CA ILE A 88 -14.61 2.87 3.15
C ILE A 88 -15.63 1.79 2.82
N ASP A 89 -15.90 0.95 3.82
CA ASP A 89 -17.14 0.19 3.95
C ASP A 89 -18.08 1.00 4.84
N GLU A 90 -19.11 1.60 4.23
CA GLU A 90 -20.06 2.48 4.93
C GLU A 90 -20.90 1.74 5.98
N ASP A 91 -21.17 0.45 5.77
CA ASP A 91 -21.99 -0.36 6.70
C ASP A 91 -21.20 -0.66 7.99
N LEU A 92 -19.88 -0.81 7.86
CA LEU A 92 -18.98 -1.07 8.98
C LEU A 92 -18.36 0.21 9.58
N ASN A 93 -18.54 1.36 8.93
CA ASN A 93 -17.84 2.61 9.27
C ASN A 93 -16.32 2.39 9.39
N TRP A 94 -15.77 1.64 8.44
CA TRP A 94 -14.40 1.15 8.45
C TRP A 94 -13.69 1.41 7.13
N ALA A 95 -12.44 1.85 7.18
CA ALA A 95 -11.57 2.03 6.03
C ALA A 95 -10.71 0.79 5.80
N TRP A 96 -10.96 0.07 4.71
CA TRP A 96 -10.19 -1.12 4.35
C TRP A 96 -8.87 -0.81 3.64
N ALA A 97 -8.69 0.43 3.17
CA ALA A 97 -7.41 0.92 2.66
C ALA A 97 -7.23 2.42 2.89
N LEU A 98 -5.98 2.80 3.20
CA LEU A 98 -5.52 4.18 3.24
C LEU A 98 -4.55 4.42 2.08
N ILE A 99 -4.83 5.42 1.26
CA ILE A 99 -4.11 5.67 0.01
C ILE A 99 -3.62 7.11 -0.04
N VAL A 100 -2.34 7.27 -0.31
CA VAL A 100 -1.68 8.57 -0.46
C VAL A 100 -1.15 8.69 -1.89
N ARG A 101 -1.37 9.85 -2.52
CA ARG A 101 -0.68 10.20 -3.76
C ARG A 101 0.65 10.85 -3.44
N VAL A 102 1.72 10.21 -3.88
CA VAL A 102 3.09 10.70 -3.68
C VAL A 102 3.67 10.96 -5.05
N SER A 103 3.97 12.21 -5.34
CA SER A 103 4.68 12.57 -6.57
C SER A 103 6.02 11.84 -6.62
N ASP A 104 6.26 11.13 -7.72
CA ASP A 104 7.55 10.46 -7.97
C ASP A 104 8.66 11.47 -8.32
N GLU A 105 8.28 12.73 -8.59
CA GLU A 105 9.21 13.83 -8.82
C GLU A 105 9.59 14.51 -7.50
N GLY A 106 10.84 14.35 -7.09
CA GLY A 106 11.50 15.18 -6.07
C GLY A 106 11.65 14.55 -4.68
N ALA A 107 11.89 15.40 -3.68
CA ALA A 107 12.23 14.98 -2.32
C ALA A 107 11.03 14.50 -1.47
N ALA A 108 9.81 14.54 -2.02
CA ALA A 108 8.59 14.18 -1.29
C ALA A 108 8.58 12.70 -0.88
N ARG A 109 8.89 11.79 -1.81
CA ARG A 109 8.94 10.34 -1.54
C ARG A 109 9.90 10.00 -0.40
N SER A 110 11.14 10.52 -0.45
CA SER A 110 12.12 10.27 0.62
C SER A 110 11.68 10.82 1.97
N ARG A 111 11.00 11.98 2.00
CA ARG A 111 10.46 12.54 3.25
C ARG A 111 9.33 11.69 3.80
N VAL A 112 8.40 11.23 2.96
CA VAL A 112 7.33 10.32 3.38
C VAL A 112 7.90 9.01 3.91
N GLN A 113 8.93 8.45 3.26
CA GLN A 113 9.63 7.26 3.76
C GLN A 113 10.26 7.51 5.14
N SER A 114 10.87 8.67 5.37
CA SER A 114 11.38 9.02 6.71
C SER A 114 10.26 9.14 7.75
N LEU A 115 9.13 9.77 7.40
CA LEU A 115 7.99 9.87 8.32
C LEU A 115 7.43 8.51 8.72
N ILE A 116 7.36 7.56 7.78
CA ILE A 116 6.91 6.19 8.07
C ILE A 116 7.92 5.49 8.99
N ALA A 117 9.22 5.59 8.70
CA ALA A 117 10.25 4.98 9.54
C ALA A 117 10.28 5.56 10.97
N ASP A 118 10.05 6.87 11.11
CA ASP A 118 9.93 7.53 12.41
C ASP A 118 8.68 7.04 13.15
N ALA A 119 7.53 6.93 12.47
CA ALA A 119 6.30 6.42 13.07
C ALA A 119 6.38 4.92 13.44
N GLU A 120 7.06 4.11 12.63
CA GLU A 120 7.29 2.69 12.89
C GLU A 120 8.15 2.47 14.15
N ALA A 121 9.05 3.39 14.48
CA ALA A 121 9.82 3.34 15.72
C ALA A 121 8.98 3.63 16.99
N GLU A 122 7.82 4.28 16.83
CA GLU A 122 6.92 4.66 17.92
C GLU A 122 5.69 3.75 18.02
N TYR A 123 5.27 3.16 16.90
CA TYR A 123 4.11 2.28 16.82
C TYR A 123 4.45 0.89 17.40
N PRO A 124 3.63 0.33 18.30
CA PRO A 124 3.88 -0.99 18.89
C PRO A 124 3.59 -2.17 17.95
N GLY A 125 3.12 -1.91 16.73
CA GLY A 125 2.89 -2.92 15.68
C GLY A 125 3.77 -2.70 14.45
N VAL A 126 3.30 -3.18 13.31
CA VAL A 126 3.97 -3.03 12.02
C VAL A 126 3.19 -2.05 11.13
N ILE A 127 3.91 -1.11 10.51
CA ILE A 127 3.35 -0.25 9.46
C ILE A 127 3.73 -0.83 8.11
N GLU A 128 2.76 -1.40 7.41
CA GLU A 128 2.96 -1.89 6.05
C GLU A 128 2.81 -0.75 5.05
N ALA A 129 3.90 -0.44 4.35
CA ALA A 129 3.95 0.60 3.32
C ALA A 129 4.19 0.00 1.93
N GLU A 130 3.12 -0.13 1.14
CA GLU A 130 3.18 -0.67 -0.22
C GLU A 130 3.25 0.49 -1.23
N TRP A 131 4.35 0.53 -1.98
CA TRP A 131 4.63 1.64 -2.88
C TRP A 131 4.34 1.31 -4.35
N GLY A 132 3.49 2.14 -4.94
CA GLY A 132 3.36 2.29 -6.39
C GLY A 132 4.42 3.23 -6.95
N ARG A 133 4.24 3.63 -8.22
CA ARG A 133 5.05 4.71 -8.81
C ARG A 133 4.59 6.07 -8.30
N THR A 134 3.29 6.25 -8.15
CA THR A 134 2.66 7.53 -7.71
C THR A 134 1.73 7.38 -6.51
N THR A 135 1.63 6.16 -5.99
CA THR A 135 0.71 5.81 -4.92
C THR A 135 1.46 5.16 -3.78
N LEU A 136 0.98 5.38 -2.56
CA LEU A 136 1.39 4.67 -1.36
C LEU A 136 0.13 4.14 -0.69
N ARG A 137 0.09 2.84 -0.43
CA ARG A 137 -0.90 2.22 0.46
C ARG A 137 -0.27 2.00 1.82
N ILE A 138 -0.96 2.43 2.87
CA ILE A 138 -0.50 2.29 4.26
C ILE A 138 -1.50 1.41 5.00
N SER A 139 -0.99 0.43 5.75
CA SER A 139 -1.78 -0.38 6.69
C SER A 139 -1.05 -0.47 8.02
N PHE A 140 -1.80 -0.60 9.11
CA PHE A 140 -1.28 -0.76 10.47
C PHE A 140 -1.71 -2.13 10.98
N VAL A 141 -0.76 -2.94 11.40
CA VAL A 141 -0.97 -4.36 11.74
C VAL A 141 -0.44 -4.63 13.14
N ASP A 142 -1.16 -5.43 13.92
CA ASP A 142 -0.66 -5.92 15.20
C ASP A 142 0.58 -6.80 14.99
N GLU A 143 1.63 -6.62 15.80
CA GLU A 143 2.84 -7.46 15.71
C GLU A 143 2.53 -8.95 15.91
N SER A 144 1.50 -9.27 16.71
CA SER A 144 1.05 -10.66 16.93
C SER A 144 0.42 -11.32 15.71
N GLU A 145 -0.19 -10.55 14.82
CA GLU A 145 -0.75 -11.05 13.55
C GLU A 145 0.33 -11.22 12.49
N HIS A 146 1.34 -10.35 12.47
CA HIS A 146 2.45 -10.41 11.50
C HIS A 146 3.25 -11.72 11.62
N GLN A 147 3.53 -12.18 12.85
CA GLN A 147 4.32 -13.41 13.09
C GLN A 147 3.62 -14.70 12.65
N SER A 148 2.29 -14.69 12.52
CA SER A 148 1.51 -15.88 12.14
C SER A 148 1.51 -16.18 10.64
N GLN A 149 2.02 -15.26 9.80
CA GLN A 149 2.09 -15.44 8.34
C GLN A 149 3.43 -16.03 7.85
N ASP A 150 4.43 -16.12 8.73
CA ASP A 150 5.78 -16.66 8.42
C ASP A 150 5.98 -18.12 8.84
N GLU A 151 4.98 -18.78 9.43
CA GLU A 151 5.06 -20.21 9.74
C GLU A 151 4.87 -21.03 8.45
N PRO A 152 5.85 -21.86 8.03
CA PRO A 152 5.67 -22.72 6.87
C PRO A 152 4.55 -23.71 7.17
N VAL A 153 3.58 -23.80 6.26
CA VAL A 153 2.59 -24.88 6.25
C VAL A 153 3.35 -26.20 6.10
N GLU A 154 3.43 -26.99 7.17
CA GLU A 154 3.94 -28.37 7.15
C GLU A 154 3.08 -29.31 6.30
#